data_AF-A0A949DR23-F1
#
_entry.id   AF-A0A949DR23-F1
#
_cell.length_a   1.000
_cell.length_b   1.000
_cell.length_c   1.000
_cell.angle_alpha   90.00
_cell.angle_beta   90.00
_cell.angle_gamma   90.00
#
_symmetry.space_group_name_H-M   'P 1'
#
loop_
_entity.id
_entity.type
_entity.pdbx_description
1 polymer ?
#
loop_
_entity_poly.entity_id
_entity_poly.type
_entity_poly.pdbx_seq_one_letter_code
_entity_poly.pdbx_strand_id
1 'polypeptide(L)'
;MFSVDVGPQYEGETVRKEDFQIEFGGPKHKFKAELVTVKPADQVEDEKIEIIGKDIKNFEEGASGPIFMKIDVAGEQLEKDMEPVFERRVHMYVNYIEGFWHMAQRDEIWMRLHKDSFKKGLNSLEEIGRVLAMLYKNELSIIEKIQITFITDPALVEKEVLEARKIYQARDDRLKGITEEEVDEFYGCSLCQSFAPTHVCVVTPERVALCGAINWFDGRAAYKMDPEGPQFAVQKGELLDPEKFIYSGVNAIVAEKSLGSISVFCLHSALESPPTSCGCFQAILFYIPEVDAFGIVNRDFLGETVTGMKFSGIAGEASGGRQNEGMLGMAVSYLRSKKFIKTDGGVKRVAWMPKAVKEQVKDVLEEAGMYDKIATEEDVKNVDELTEFLNRVGHPWVTGQV
;
A
#
# COMPACT_ATOMS: atom_id res chain seq x y z
N MET A 1 4.97 2.98 32.15
CA MET A 1 3.80 3.76 31.71
C MET A 1 4.27 4.64 30.58
N PHE A 2 3.59 4.62 29.45
CA PHE A 2 3.93 5.44 28.29
C PHE A 2 3.44 6.88 28.50
N SER A 3 4.05 7.83 27.80
CA SER A 3 3.75 9.26 27.81
C SER A 3 2.43 9.59 27.15
N VAL A 4 1.93 8.71 26.28
CA VAL A 4 0.63 8.85 25.61
C VAL A 4 -0.16 7.55 25.72
N ASP A 5 -1.45 7.64 25.41
CA ASP A 5 -2.31 6.47 25.36
C ASP A 5 -1.97 5.59 24.14
N VAL A 6 -2.20 4.28 24.29
CA VAL A 6 -1.97 3.29 23.24
C VAL A 6 -3.22 2.42 23.11
N GLY A 7 -3.79 2.35 21.91
CA GLY A 7 -4.94 1.50 21.63
C GLY A 7 -5.58 1.72 20.25
N PRO A 8 -6.48 0.81 19.84
CA PRO A 8 -7.10 0.83 18.51
C PRO A 8 -7.97 2.06 18.23
N GLN A 9 -8.43 2.76 19.27
CA GLN A 9 -9.21 3.99 19.12
C GLN A 9 -8.45 5.12 18.41
N TYR A 10 -7.12 5.07 18.39
CA TYR A 10 -6.27 6.09 17.76
C TYR A 10 -5.94 5.77 16.30
N GLU A 11 -6.27 4.57 15.79
CA GLU A 11 -5.81 4.11 14.47
C GLU A 11 -6.21 5.05 13.32
N GLY A 12 -7.39 5.65 13.43
CA GLY A 12 -7.94 6.57 12.43
C GLY A 12 -7.50 8.03 12.58
N GLU A 13 -6.64 8.36 13.55
CA GLU A 13 -6.16 9.73 13.72
C GLU A 13 -5.36 10.20 12.51
N THR A 14 -5.45 11.48 12.18
CA THR A 14 -4.69 12.09 11.09
C THR A 14 -3.88 13.26 11.60
N VAL A 15 -2.60 13.33 11.25
CA VAL A 15 -1.72 14.46 11.61
C VAL A 15 -1.51 15.35 10.39
N ARG A 16 -2.11 16.55 10.42
CA ARG A 16 -2.06 17.51 9.32
C ARG A 16 -0.73 18.28 9.29
N LYS A 17 -0.51 19.06 8.23
CA LYS A 17 0.75 19.78 7.99
C LYS A 17 0.99 20.85 9.06
N GLU A 18 -0.07 21.48 9.54
CA GLU A 18 -0.07 22.52 10.56
C GLU A 18 0.21 21.98 11.97
N ASP A 19 -0.07 20.69 12.20
CA ASP A 19 -0.13 20.08 13.53
C ASP A 19 1.04 19.15 13.85
N PHE A 20 1.90 18.82 12.89
CA PHE A 20 3.01 17.91 13.14
C PHE A 20 4.18 18.61 13.85
N GLN A 21 4.77 17.92 14.83
CA GLN A 21 6.04 18.23 15.46
C GLN A 21 7.20 17.84 14.54
N ILE A 22 7.16 16.62 14.01
CA ILE A 22 8.14 16.07 13.08
C ILE A 22 7.44 15.13 12.10
N GLU A 23 7.93 15.07 10.87
CA GLU A 23 7.57 14.02 9.90
C GLU A 23 8.80 13.19 9.50
N PHE A 24 8.59 11.90 9.26
CA PHE A 24 9.61 11.01 8.71
C PHE A 24 9.15 10.39 7.40
N GLY A 25 10.05 10.28 6.42
CA GLY A 25 9.71 9.70 5.13
C GLY A 25 8.76 10.58 4.30
N GLY A 26 7.76 9.98 3.66
CA GLY A 26 6.85 10.67 2.74
C GLY A 26 7.52 11.24 1.48
N PRO A 27 6.84 12.14 0.75
CA PRO A 27 7.28 12.61 -0.57
C PRO A 27 8.60 13.41 -0.56
N LYS A 28 9.04 13.91 0.61
CA LYS A 28 10.28 14.70 0.73
C LYS A 28 11.55 13.85 0.79
N HIS A 29 11.42 12.57 1.09
CA HIS A 29 12.57 11.67 1.27
C HIS A 29 12.52 10.54 0.26
N LYS A 30 13.54 10.47 -0.58
CA LYS A 30 13.71 9.40 -1.58
C LYS A 30 13.99 8.04 -0.94
N PHE A 31 14.72 8.05 0.17
CA PHE A 31 15.08 6.85 0.92
C PHE A 31 14.37 6.87 2.27
N LYS A 32 13.47 5.91 2.43
CA LYS A 32 12.66 5.66 3.61
C LYS A 32 12.24 4.19 3.54
N ALA A 33 12.22 3.46 4.64
CA ALA A 33 11.58 2.15 4.65
C ALA A 33 11.28 1.60 6.05
N GLU A 34 10.41 0.60 6.11
CA GLU A 34 10.26 -0.32 7.24
C GLU A 34 10.48 -1.75 6.77
N LEU A 35 11.22 -2.55 7.53
CA LEU A 35 11.51 -3.95 7.18
C LEU A 35 11.44 -4.82 8.44
N VAL A 36 10.61 -5.87 8.39
CA VAL A 36 10.65 -6.95 9.37
C VAL A 36 11.44 -8.13 8.81
N THR A 37 12.36 -8.68 9.61
CA THR A 37 13.16 -9.86 9.26
C THR A 37 13.12 -10.91 10.36
N VAL A 38 12.90 -12.17 9.99
CA VAL A 38 13.03 -13.30 10.91
C VAL A 38 14.51 -13.66 11.04
N LYS A 39 15.00 -13.76 12.27
CA LYS A 39 16.40 -14.04 12.61
C LYS A 39 16.51 -15.23 13.57
N PRO A 40 17.66 -15.93 13.57
CA PRO A 40 18.00 -16.85 14.65
C PRO A 40 17.98 -16.16 16.02
N ALA A 41 17.54 -16.88 17.06
CA ALA A 41 17.34 -16.31 18.40
C ALA A 41 18.63 -15.80 19.07
N ASP A 42 19.81 -16.25 18.64
CA ASP A 42 21.12 -15.77 19.11
C ASP A 42 21.55 -14.46 18.43
N GLN A 43 20.85 -14.01 17.39
CA GLN A 43 21.09 -12.75 16.69
C GLN A 43 20.11 -11.63 17.09
N VAL A 44 19.15 -11.91 17.98
CA VAL A 44 18.15 -10.95 18.47
C VAL A 44 18.30 -10.78 19.98
N GLU A 45 18.56 -9.55 20.40
CA GLU A 45 18.51 -9.15 21.80
C GLU A 45 17.09 -8.70 22.14
N ASP A 46 16.39 -9.44 23.00
CA ASP A 46 14.97 -9.24 23.26
C ASP A 46 14.68 -7.86 23.87
N GLU A 47 13.65 -7.20 23.35
CA GLU A 47 13.15 -5.86 23.70
C GLU A 47 14.19 -4.73 23.55
N LYS A 48 15.29 -4.99 22.83
CA LYS A 48 16.29 -3.96 22.54
C LYS A 48 15.76 -2.95 21.54
N ILE A 49 15.84 -1.68 21.92
CA ILE A 49 15.59 -0.55 21.04
C ILE A 49 16.89 0.23 20.82
N GLU A 50 17.23 0.48 19.56
CA GLU A 50 18.43 1.22 19.17
C GLU A 50 18.06 2.37 18.23
N ILE A 51 18.76 3.51 18.38
CA ILE A 51 18.60 4.68 17.52
C ILE A 51 19.96 5.03 16.93
N ILE A 52 20.08 4.95 15.61
CA ILE A 52 21.28 5.32 14.85
C ILE A 52 21.00 6.62 14.11
N GLY A 53 21.48 7.73 14.67
CA GLY A 53 21.26 9.07 14.13
C GLY A 53 20.59 10.00 15.16
N LYS A 54 19.75 10.91 14.67
CA LYS A 54 18.97 11.83 15.51
C LYS A 54 17.72 11.16 16.05
N ASP A 55 17.52 11.26 17.36
CA ASP A 55 16.24 11.00 18.01
C ASP A 55 15.26 12.19 17.86
N ILE A 56 13.95 11.99 18.08
CA ILE A 56 12.88 12.97 17.89
C ILE A 56 13.16 14.32 18.59
N LYS A 57 13.54 14.29 19.87
CA LYS A 57 13.90 15.49 20.66
C LYS A 57 15.04 16.33 20.09
N ASN A 58 15.84 15.78 19.17
CA ASN A 58 16.99 16.46 18.56
C ASN A 58 16.68 17.07 17.19
N PHE A 59 15.40 17.05 16.77
CA PHE A 59 14.91 17.76 15.61
C PHE A 59 14.19 19.05 16.01
N GLU A 60 14.23 20.04 15.13
CA GLU A 60 13.42 21.25 15.28
C GLU A 60 11.93 20.96 15.01
N GLU A 61 11.04 21.77 15.60
CA GLU A 61 9.61 21.69 15.28
C GLU A 61 9.37 21.94 13.79
N GLY A 62 8.55 21.11 13.15
CA GLY A 62 8.26 21.18 11.73
C GLY A 62 9.33 20.53 10.85
N ALA A 63 10.36 19.90 11.42
CA ALA A 63 11.39 19.21 10.67
C ALA A 63 10.87 17.97 9.93
N SER A 64 11.61 17.57 8.90
CA SER A 64 11.36 16.35 8.13
C SER A 64 12.65 15.53 8.02
N GLY A 65 12.63 14.27 8.48
CA GLY A 65 13.81 13.40 8.50
C GLY A 65 13.65 12.13 7.65
N PRO A 66 14.76 11.55 7.14
CA PRO A 66 14.73 10.20 6.59
C PRO A 66 14.57 9.19 7.75
N ILE A 67 14.06 8.00 7.43
CA ILE A 67 13.95 6.93 8.42
C ILE A 67 14.04 5.55 7.78
N PHE A 68 14.74 4.65 8.44
CA PHE A 68 14.64 3.21 8.23
C PHE A 68 14.25 2.55 9.56
N MET A 69 13.11 1.87 9.59
CA MET A 69 12.66 1.11 10.74
C MET A 69 12.99 -0.37 10.53
N LYS A 70 14.01 -0.86 11.22
CA LYS A 70 14.42 -2.26 11.17
C LYS A 70 13.84 -3.00 12.36
N ILE A 71 13.12 -4.08 12.11
CA ILE A 71 12.54 -4.93 13.15
C ILE A 71 13.03 -6.36 12.93
N ASP A 72 13.90 -6.84 13.81
CA ASP A 72 14.37 -8.21 13.80
C ASP A 72 13.56 -9.03 14.84
N VAL A 73 12.93 -10.12 14.42
CA VAL A 73 12.13 -11.00 15.29
C VAL A 73 12.67 -12.42 15.31
N ALA A 74 12.53 -13.12 16.43
CA ALA A 74 12.88 -14.52 16.57
C ALA A 74 11.84 -15.29 17.41
N GLY A 75 11.67 -16.57 17.09
CA GLY A 75 10.81 -17.52 17.78
C GLY A 75 10.85 -18.86 17.06
N GLU A 76 10.59 -19.96 17.78
CA GLU A 76 10.75 -21.32 17.21
C GLU A 76 9.80 -21.60 16.03
N GLN A 77 8.65 -20.93 15.99
CA GLN A 77 7.60 -21.12 14.98
C GLN A 77 7.69 -20.11 13.82
N LEU A 78 8.67 -19.18 13.85
CA LEU A 78 8.76 -18.13 12.84
C LEU A 78 9.40 -18.63 11.55
N GLU A 79 8.68 -18.43 10.44
CA GLU A 79 9.16 -18.71 9.08
C GLU A 79 9.38 -17.39 8.32
N LYS A 80 10.32 -17.37 7.36
CA LYS A 80 10.58 -16.17 6.53
C LYS A 80 9.33 -15.69 5.79
N ASP A 81 8.45 -16.61 5.45
CA ASP A 81 7.19 -16.41 4.76
C ASP A 81 6.20 -15.56 5.58
N MET A 82 6.42 -15.45 6.89
CA MET A 82 5.62 -14.63 7.80
C MET A 82 6.11 -13.18 7.89
N GLU A 83 7.32 -12.87 7.41
CA GLU A 83 7.87 -11.50 7.50
C GLU A 83 6.92 -10.42 6.94
N PRO A 84 6.27 -10.59 5.77
CA PRO A 84 5.34 -9.59 5.26
C PRO A 84 4.09 -9.43 6.13
N VAL A 85 3.65 -10.50 6.78
CA VAL A 85 2.51 -10.50 7.71
C VAL A 85 2.84 -9.63 8.92
N PHE A 86 4.04 -9.82 9.49
CA PHE A 86 4.54 -9.01 10.59
C PHE A 86 4.74 -7.56 10.16
N GLU A 87 5.40 -7.33 9.02
CA GLU A 87 5.65 -6.00 8.48
C GLU A 87 4.37 -5.19 8.29
N ARG A 88 3.28 -5.85 7.86
CA ARG A 88 1.99 -5.16 7.74
C ARG A 88 1.44 -4.66 9.07
N ARG A 89 1.76 -5.31 10.19
CA ARG A 89 1.32 -4.90 11.53
C ARG A 89 1.98 -3.61 12.00
N VAL A 90 3.14 -3.22 11.45
CA VAL A 90 3.75 -1.91 11.74
C VAL A 90 2.73 -0.78 11.52
N HIS A 91 1.97 -0.83 10.43
CA HIS A 91 0.95 0.17 10.17
C HIS A 91 -0.12 0.27 11.26
N MET A 92 -0.63 -0.85 11.75
CA MET A 92 -1.63 -0.83 12.83
C MET A 92 -1.00 -0.34 14.13
N TYR A 93 0.12 -0.96 14.54
CA TYR A 93 0.72 -0.72 15.84
C TYR A 93 1.29 0.69 15.99
N VAL A 94 1.81 1.27 14.91
CA VAL A 94 2.21 2.68 14.92
C VAL A 94 1.00 3.59 15.11
N ASN A 95 -0.09 3.37 14.36
CA ASN A 95 -1.30 4.19 14.47
C ASN A 95 -2.09 3.94 15.77
N TYR A 96 -1.77 2.92 16.56
CA TYR A 96 -2.35 2.76 17.90
C TYR A 96 -1.76 3.73 18.93
N ILE A 97 -0.65 4.39 18.60
CA ILE A 97 0.01 5.36 19.48
C ILE A 97 -0.66 6.72 19.28
N GLU A 98 -1.27 7.27 20.32
CA GLU A 98 -1.98 8.55 20.26
C GLU A 98 -1.09 9.67 19.66
N GLY A 99 -1.59 10.27 18.57
CA GLY A 99 -0.93 11.33 17.81
C GLY A 99 0.35 10.92 17.08
N PHE A 100 0.65 9.64 16.93
CA PHE A 100 1.68 9.15 16.01
C PHE A 100 1.02 8.42 14.84
N TRP A 101 1.20 8.98 13.65
CA TRP A 101 0.53 8.56 12.44
C TRP A 101 1.51 7.87 11.50
N HIS A 102 1.07 6.78 10.86
CA HIS A 102 1.81 6.06 9.82
C HIS A 102 0.93 5.71 8.63
N MET A 103 1.47 5.86 7.42
CA MET A 103 0.80 5.43 6.19
C MET A 103 1.79 4.82 5.19
N ALA A 104 1.23 4.10 4.23
CA ALA A 104 1.91 3.29 3.24
C ALA A 104 2.59 2.06 3.87
N GLN A 105 3.71 1.62 3.31
CA GLN A 105 4.37 0.34 3.61
C GLN A 105 5.75 0.29 2.94
N ARG A 106 6.57 -0.69 3.32
CA ARG A 106 7.89 -0.99 2.71
C ARG A 106 8.72 0.28 2.56
N ASP A 107 9.13 0.67 1.36
CA ASP A 107 9.97 1.84 1.09
C ASP A 107 9.19 3.12 0.69
N GLU A 108 7.89 3.13 0.93
CA GLU A 108 7.01 4.28 0.66
C GLU A 108 6.43 4.91 1.92
N ILE A 109 6.85 4.45 3.11
CA ILE A 109 6.28 4.86 4.39
C ILE A 109 6.30 6.37 4.63
N TRP A 110 5.31 6.84 5.38
CA TRP A 110 5.23 8.22 5.84
C TRP A 110 4.72 8.25 7.27
N MET A 111 5.47 8.90 8.16
CA MET A 111 5.11 9.04 9.56
C MET A 111 5.06 10.49 10.00
N ARG A 112 4.19 10.78 10.97
CA ARG A 112 4.06 12.10 11.59
C ARG A 112 3.77 11.98 13.07
N LEU A 113 4.45 12.79 13.87
CA LEU A 113 4.14 12.97 15.28
C LEU A 113 3.41 14.30 15.48
N HIS A 114 2.28 14.27 16.18
CA HIS A 114 1.49 15.44 16.56
C HIS A 114 2.18 16.28 17.64
N LYS A 115 2.04 17.61 17.58
CA LYS A 115 2.61 18.54 18.57
C LYS A 115 2.14 18.26 19.99
N ASP A 116 0.88 17.88 20.17
CA ASP A 116 0.34 17.62 21.51
C ASP A 116 0.88 16.33 22.13
N SER A 117 1.08 15.26 21.35
CA SER A 117 1.73 14.04 21.83
C SER A 117 3.19 14.28 22.19
N PHE A 118 3.90 15.11 21.43
CA PHE A 118 5.24 15.54 21.79
C PHE A 118 5.27 16.30 23.14
N LYS A 119 4.32 17.22 23.38
CA LYS A 119 4.18 17.94 24.66
C LYS A 119 3.85 17.03 25.84
N LYS A 120 3.10 15.94 25.61
CA LYS A 120 2.80 14.90 26.60
C LYS A 120 4.03 14.06 26.99
N GLY A 121 5.08 14.07 26.15
CA GLY A 121 6.37 13.43 26.44
C GLY A 121 6.82 12.42 25.40
N LEU A 122 6.03 12.12 24.36
CA LEU A 122 6.41 11.24 23.26
C LEU A 122 7.46 11.91 22.36
N ASN A 123 8.66 12.06 22.87
CA ASN A 123 9.76 12.83 22.26
C ASN A 123 10.98 11.95 21.91
N SER A 124 10.82 10.63 21.94
CA SER A 124 11.85 9.67 21.59
C SER A 124 11.31 8.50 20.78
N LEU A 125 12.07 8.07 19.75
CA LEU A 125 11.82 6.84 19.01
C LEU A 125 11.99 5.61 19.91
N GLU A 126 12.74 5.72 21.02
CA GLU A 126 12.93 4.62 21.97
C GLU A 126 11.59 4.20 22.57
N GLU A 127 10.77 5.17 22.97
CA GLU A 127 9.45 4.90 23.52
C GLU A 127 8.52 4.28 22.48
N ILE A 128 8.52 4.80 21.25
CA ILE A 128 7.76 4.23 20.13
C ILE A 128 8.18 2.77 19.90
N GLY A 129 9.48 2.49 19.88
CA GLY A 129 10.00 1.13 19.76
C GLY A 129 9.53 0.20 20.89
N ARG A 130 9.52 0.68 22.14
CA ARG A 130 9.01 -0.10 23.28
C ARG A 130 7.51 -0.40 23.16
N VAL A 131 6.72 0.55 22.67
CA VAL A 131 5.29 0.31 22.39
C VAL A 131 5.13 -0.74 21.29
N LEU A 132 5.87 -0.62 20.18
CA LEU A 132 5.83 -1.60 19.10
C LEU A 132 6.24 -2.99 19.59
N ALA A 133 7.33 -3.11 20.33
CA ALA A 133 7.79 -4.38 20.89
C ALA A 133 6.73 -5.04 21.78
N MET A 134 6.06 -4.26 22.63
CA MET A 134 4.93 -4.73 23.45
C MET A 134 3.76 -5.21 22.58
N LEU A 135 3.33 -4.42 21.60
CA LEU A 135 2.19 -4.76 20.75
C LEU A 135 2.46 -6.02 19.92
N TYR A 136 3.66 -6.15 19.33
CA TYR A 136 4.05 -7.36 18.63
C TYR A 136 3.98 -8.60 19.51
N LYS A 137 4.58 -8.57 20.71
CA LYS A 137 4.60 -9.75 21.60
C LYS A 137 3.21 -10.09 22.17
N ASN A 138 2.37 -9.09 22.41
CA ASN A 138 1.01 -9.30 22.92
C ASN A 138 0.07 -9.90 21.86
N GLU A 139 0.10 -9.35 20.65
CA GLU A 139 -0.80 -9.74 19.56
C GLU A 139 -0.30 -10.98 18.81
N LEU A 140 1.02 -11.19 18.78
CA LEU A 140 1.68 -12.31 18.08
C LEU A 140 2.59 -13.06 19.05
N SER A 141 1.98 -13.87 19.91
CA SER A 141 2.67 -14.64 20.97
C SER A 141 3.74 -15.63 20.46
N ILE A 142 3.76 -15.91 19.15
CA ILE A 142 4.81 -16.70 18.49
C ILE A 142 6.15 -15.94 18.36
N ILE A 143 6.16 -14.62 18.57
CA ILE A 143 7.38 -13.80 18.61
C ILE A 143 7.95 -13.86 20.04
N GLU A 144 9.03 -14.59 20.22
CA GLU A 144 9.70 -14.77 21.51
C GLU A 144 10.69 -13.64 21.80
N LYS A 145 11.42 -13.18 20.77
CA LYS A 145 12.34 -12.05 20.85
C LYS A 145 12.08 -11.03 19.77
N ILE A 146 12.22 -9.76 20.11
CA ILE A 146 12.13 -8.65 19.17
C ILE A 146 13.20 -7.60 19.44
N GLN A 147 13.84 -7.12 18.39
CA GLN A 147 14.76 -5.98 18.43
C GLN A 147 14.33 -4.96 17.38
N ILE A 148 14.31 -3.68 17.75
CA ILE A 148 13.95 -2.59 16.84
C ILE A 148 15.09 -1.59 16.77
N THR A 149 15.58 -1.34 15.55
CA THR A 149 16.58 -0.30 15.28
C THR A 149 15.97 0.76 14.38
N PHE A 150 15.86 1.99 14.89
CA PHE A 150 15.51 3.16 14.09
C PHE A 150 16.79 3.82 13.57
N ILE A 151 16.86 4.04 12.26
CA ILE A 151 17.99 4.70 11.61
C ILE A 151 17.47 6.01 11.01
N THR A 152 18.04 7.14 11.43
CA THR A 152 17.71 8.48 10.90
C THR A 152 18.94 9.20 10.35
N ASP A 153 20.11 8.55 10.39
CA ASP A 153 21.29 8.99 9.64
C ASP A 153 21.03 8.84 8.13
N PRO A 154 21.09 9.93 7.33
CA PRO A 154 20.71 9.88 5.92
C PRO A 154 21.50 8.88 5.07
N ALA A 155 22.81 8.74 5.32
CA ALA A 155 23.68 7.87 4.52
C ALA A 155 23.41 6.39 4.83
N LEU A 156 23.17 6.06 6.11
CA LEU A 156 22.78 4.71 6.51
C LEU A 156 21.36 4.37 6.06
N VAL A 157 20.41 5.31 6.11
CA VAL A 157 19.05 5.09 5.57
C VAL A 157 19.11 4.74 4.09
N GLU A 158 19.85 5.50 3.27
CA GLU A 158 20.01 5.19 1.84
C GLU A 158 20.53 3.77 1.62
N LYS A 159 21.59 3.39 2.34
CA LYS A 159 22.19 2.05 2.25
C LYS A 159 21.17 0.95 2.60
N GLU A 160 20.50 1.05 3.73
CA GLU A 160 19.57 0.01 4.20
C GLU A 160 18.33 -0.10 3.30
N VAL A 161 17.81 1.03 2.80
CA VAL A 161 16.69 1.03 1.85
C VAL A 161 17.05 0.31 0.55
N LEU A 162 18.26 0.51 0.03
CA LEU A 162 18.72 -0.18 -1.19
C LEU A 162 18.83 -1.69 -1.00
N GLU A 163 19.21 -2.17 0.19
CA GLU A 163 19.21 -3.60 0.51
C GLU A 163 17.80 -4.14 0.72
N ALA A 164 16.94 -3.41 1.44
CA ALA A 164 15.56 -3.81 1.67
C ALA A 164 14.75 -3.95 0.37
N ARG A 165 14.99 -3.07 -0.62
CA ARG A 165 14.39 -3.18 -1.96
C ARG A 165 14.64 -4.52 -2.64
N LYS A 166 15.81 -5.13 -2.43
CA LYS A 166 16.12 -6.47 -2.99
C LYS A 166 15.25 -7.55 -2.35
N ILE A 167 14.97 -7.42 -1.05
CA ILE A 167 14.08 -8.33 -0.32
C ILE A 167 12.64 -8.15 -0.81
N TYR A 168 12.16 -6.92 -0.95
CA TYR A 168 10.83 -6.64 -1.50
C TYR A 168 10.66 -7.20 -2.91
N GLN A 169 11.66 -6.98 -3.78
CA GLN A 169 11.64 -7.56 -5.12
C GLN A 169 11.58 -9.08 -5.10
N ALA A 170 12.37 -9.73 -4.23
CA ALA A 170 12.33 -11.18 -4.09
C ALA A 170 10.97 -11.69 -3.59
N ARG A 171 10.31 -10.96 -2.67
CA ARG A 171 8.95 -11.28 -2.20
C ARG A 171 7.95 -11.18 -3.34
N ASP A 172 8.01 -10.11 -4.14
CA ASP A 172 7.10 -9.90 -5.27
C ASP A 172 7.35 -10.92 -6.40
N ASP A 173 8.60 -11.30 -6.64
CA ASP A 173 8.98 -12.28 -7.66
C ASP A 173 8.42 -13.68 -7.40
N ARG A 174 8.11 -14.03 -6.13
CA ARG A 174 7.52 -15.34 -5.78
C ARG A 174 6.13 -15.54 -6.39
N LEU A 175 5.41 -14.47 -6.70
CA LEU A 175 4.07 -14.54 -7.31
C LEU A 175 4.13 -14.78 -8.82
N LYS A 176 5.29 -14.58 -9.45
CA LYS A 176 5.42 -14.69 -10.90
C LYS A 176 5.08 -16.10 -11.34
N GLY A 177 4.07 -16.22 -12.20
CA GLY A 177 3.69 -17.48 -12.83
C GLY A 177 2.57 -18.24 -12.11
N ILE A 178 2.00 -17.71 -11.03
CA ILE A 178 0.78 -18.25 -10.42
C ILE A 178 -0.40 -17.43 -10.93
N THR A 179 -1.40 -18.11 -11.46
CA THR A 179 -2.61 -17.51 -12.02
C THR A 179 -3.82 -17.72 -11.14
N GLU A 180 -4.85 -16.90 -11.34
CA GLU A 180 -6.13 -17.07 -10.66
C GLU A 180 -6.80 -18.40 -10.99
N GLU A 181 -6.58 -18.94 -12.17
CA GLU A 181 -7.12 -20.23 -12.62
C GLU A 181 -6.48 -21.44 -11.92
N GLU A 182 -5.23 -21.32 -11.44
CA GLU A 182 -4.48 -22.40 -10.81
C GLU A 182 -4.73 -22.53 -9.30
N VAL A 183 -5.47 -21.59 -8.71
CA VAL A 183 -5.79 -21.60 -7.27
C VAL A 183 -7.29 -21.78 -7.04
N ASP A 184 -7.62 -22.51 -5.97
CA ASP A 184 -9.01 -22.77 -5.57
C ASP A 184 -9.57 -21.66 -4.64
N GLU A 185 -8.68 -20.92 -4.00
CA GLU A 185 -9.01 -19.88 -3.03
C GLU A 185 -8.24 -18.59 -3.26
N PHE A 186 -8.89 -17.48 -2.94
CA PHE A 186 -8.31 -16.15 -2.79
C PHE A 186 -8.23 -15.79 -1.30
N TYR A 187 -7.72 -14.61 -0.99
CA TYR A 187 -7.72 -14.09 0.38
C TYR A 187 -8.33 -12.70 0.44
N GLY A 188 -9.01 -12.41 1.53
CA GLY A 188 -9.59 -11.11 1.81
C GLY A 188 -8.82 -10.39 2.91
N CYS A 189 -9.01 -9.08 3.01
CA CYS A 189 -8.48 -8.29 4.11
C CYS A 189 -9.48 -7.20 4.51
N SER A 190 -9.84 -7.17 5.80
CA SER A 190 -10.71 -6.16 6.43
C SER A 190 -9.96 -5.21 7.38
N LEU A 191 -8.62 -5.23 7.37
CA LEU A 191 -7.79 -4.42 8.28
C LEU A 191 -8.15 -2.94 8.24
N CYS A 192 -8.42 -2.39 7.05
CA CYS A 192 -8.72 -0.97 6.88
C CYS A 192 -10.18 -0.57 7.19
N GLN A 193 -11.00 -1.48 7.76
CA GLN A 193 -12.37 -1.15 8.14
C GLN A 193 -12.46 -0.21 9.34
N SER A 194 -11.37 0.01 10.09
CA SER A 194 -11.31 1.01 11.16
C SER A 194 -11.59 2.44 10.68
N PHE A 195 -11.29 2.75 9.41
CA PHE A 195 -11.57 4.05 8.79
C PHE A 195 -12.42 3.98 7.51
N ALA A 196 -12.59 2.80 6.92
CA ALA A 196 -13.50 2.56 5.79
C ALA A 196 -14.40 1.34 6.06
N PRO A 197 -15.47 1.47 6.86
CA PRO A 197 -16.19 0.33 7.46
C PRO A 197 -16.76 -0.69 6.46
N THR A 198 -17.12 -0.24 5.24
CA THR A 198 -17.66 -1.10 4.19
C THR A 198 -16.60 -1.58 3.20
N HIS A 199 -15.33 -1.23 3.39
CA HIS A 199 -14.25 -1.64 2.51
C HIS A 199 -13.84 -3.09 2.76
N VAL A 200 -13.58 -3.81 1.67
CA VAL A 200 -13.01 -5.16 1.68
C VAL A 200 -12.00 -5.25 0.54
N CYS A 201 -10.77 -5.65 0.84
CA CYS A 201 -9.82 -6.06 -0.20
C CYS A 201 -10.05 -7.54 -0.53
N VAL A 202 -10.01 -7.89 -1.81
CA VAL A 202 -9.86 -9.26 -2.29
C VAL A 202 -8.53 -9.34 -3.03
N VAL A 203 -7.70 -10.28 -2.60
CA VAL A 203 -6.31 -10.47 -3.02
C VAL A 203 -6.19 -11.80 -3.74
N THR A 204 -5.72 -11.74 -4.97
CA THR A 204 -5.52 -12.90 -5.84
C THR A 204 -4.05 -12.99 -6.25
N PRO A 205 -3.58 -14.10 -6.84
CA PRO A 205 -2.23 -14.18 -7.39
C PRO A 205 -1.91 -13.07 -8.41
N GLU A 206 -2.93 -12.61 -9.14
CA GLU A 206 -2.82 -11.60 -10.19
C GLU A 206 -3.37 -10.22 -9.77
N ARG A 207 -3.78 -10.05 -8.51
CA ARG A 207 -4.25 -8.78 -7.94
C ARG A 207 -3.83 -8.66 -6.48
N VAL A 208 -2.71 -7.97 -6.28
CA VAL A 208 -2.23 -7.56 -4.95
C VAL A 208 -3.22 -6.61 -4.27
N ALA A 209 -3.24 -6.58 -2.94
CA ALA A 209 -3.99 -5.57 -2.20
C ALA A 209 -3.56 -4.15 -2.60
N LEU A 210 -4.50 -3.21 -2.62
CA LEU A 210 -4.25 -1.83 -3.06
C LEU A 210 -3.13 -1.11 -2.29
N CYS A 211 -2.83 -1.53 -1.06
CA CYS A 211 -1.72 -0.99 -0.28
C CYS A 211 -0.34 -1.39 -0.80
N GLY A 212 -0.24 -2.44 -1.60
CA GLY A 212 1.02 -3.01 -2.09
C GLY A 212 1.74 -3.94 -1.10
N ALA A 213 1.24 -4.07 0.13
CA ALA A 213 1.90 -4.82 1.21
C ALA A 213 1.44 -6.27 1.37
N ILE A 214 0.29 -6.63 0.80
CA ILE A 214 -0.31 -7.95 0.98
C ILE A 214 -0.56 -8.55 -0.39
N ASN A 215 0.22 -9.57 -0.73
CA ASN A 215 -0.06 -10.44 -1.86
C ASN A 215 -0.80 -11.72 -1.44
N TRP A 216 -1.06 -12.61 -2.40
CA TRP A 216 -1.81 -13.85 -2.16
C TRP A 216 -1.12 -14.80 -1.16
N PHE A 217 0.21 -14.93 -1.21
CA PHE A 217 0.95 -15.72 -0.22
C PHE A 217 0.93 -15.09 1.17
N ASP A 218 1.00 -13.77 1.26
CA ASP A 218 0.92 -13.05 2.53
C ASP A 218 -0.47 -13.23 3.15
N GLY A 219 -1.53 -13.16 2.35
CA GLY A 219 -2.90 -13.44 2.77
C GLY A 219 -3.06 -14.87 3.30
N ARG A 220 -2.48 -15.85 2.60
CA ARG A 220 -2.42 -17.25 3.04
C ARG A 220 -1.69 -17.43 4.35
N ALA A 221 -0.50 -16.85 4.46
CA ALA A 221 0.33 -16.95 5.66
C ALA A 221 -0.36 -16.29 6.87
N ALA A 222 -0.96 -15.11 6.67
CA ALA A 222 -1.71 -14.40 7.70
C ALA A 222 -2.91 -15.22 8.19
N TYR A 223 -3.73 -15.76 7.28
CA TYR A 223 -4.88 -16.59 7.64
C TYR A 223 -4.47 -17.89 8.35
N LYS A 224 -3.39 -18.54 7.91
CA LYS A 224 -2.86 -19.74 8.57
C LYS A 224 -2.37 -19.45 9.99
N MET A 225 -1.78 -18.27 10.21
CA MET A 225 -1.23 -17.85 11.49
C MET A 225 -2.34 -17.42 12.46
N ASP A 226 -3.34 -16.68 11.98
CA ASP A 226 -4.42 -16.10 12.77
C ASP A 226 -5.75 -16.17 11.99
N PRO A 227 -6.48 -17.30 12.07
CA PRO A 227 -7.72 -17.50 11.31
C PRO A 227 -8.87 -16.55 11.67
N GLU A 228 -8.83 -15.98 12.88
CA GLU A 228 -9.81 -15.00 13.37
C GLU A 228 -9.35 -13.55 13.13
N GLY A 229 -8.18 -13.39 12.50
CA GLY A 229 -7.59 -12.11 12.17
C GLY A 229 -8.28 -11.37 11.03
N PRO A 230 -7.74 -10.20 10.63
CA PRO A 230 -8.34 -9.39 9.58
C PRO A 230 -8.14 -9.95 8.17
N GLN A 231 -7.27 -10.95 7.99
CA GLN A 231 -7.10 -11.69 6.74
C GLN A 231 -7.84 -13.02 6.81
N PHE A 232 -8.63 -13.31 5.77
CA PHE A 232 -9.50 -14.48 5.75
C PHE A 232 -9.49 -15.16 4.37
N ALA A 233 -9.73 -16.47 4.34
CA ALA A 233 -9.86 -17.20 3.09
C ALA A 233 -11.14 -16.81 2.33
N VAL A 234 -11.05 -16.76 1.00
CA VAL A 234 -12.16 -16.48 0.09
C VAL A 234 -12.26 -17.63 -0.88
N GLN A 235 -13.24 -18.51 -0.67
CA GLN A 235 -13.55 -19.57 -1.62
C GLN A 235 -14.09 -18.94 -2.91
N LYS A 236 -13.52 -19.31 -4.07
CA LYS A 236 -13.91 -18.71 -5.36
C LYS A 236 -15.39 -18.93 -5.67
N GLY A 237 -15.89 -20.14 -5.46
CA GLY A 237 -17.23 -20.52 -5.90
C GLY A 237 -17.32 -20.57 -7.43
N GLU A 238 -18.52 -20.35 -7.97
CA GLU A 238 -18.79 -20.38 -9.40
C GLU A 238 -18.30 -19.09 -10.10
N LEU A 239 -17.65 -19.23 -11.25
CA LEU A 239 -17.34 -18.09 -12.12
C LEU A 239 -18.62 -17.70 -12.88
N LEU A 240 -19.30 -16.67 -12.38
CA LEU A 240 -20.58 -16.20 -12.90
C LEU A 240 -20.43 -15.46 -14.23
N ASP A 241 -19.34 -14.70 -14.37
CA ASP A 241 -19.01 -13.97 -15.59
C ASP A 241 -17.50 -14.06 -15.85
N PRO A 242 -17.06 -14.87 -16.85
CA PRO A 242 -15.66 -15.02 -17.21
C PRO A 242 -15.01 -13.76 -17.81
N GLU A 243 -15.77 -12.87 -18.45
CA GLU A 243 -15.24 -11.64 -19.05
C GLU A 243 -15.01 -10.57 -17.98
N LYS A 244 -15.85 -10.56 -16.95
CA LYS A 244 -15.80 -9.62 -15.83
C LYS A 244 -15.10 -10.16 -14.58
N PHE A 245 -14.73 -11.44 -14.58
CA PHE A 245 -14.12 -12.11 -13.42
C PHE A 245 -14.97 -11.99 -12.16
N ILE A 246 -16.28 -12.20 -12.32
CA ILE A 246 -17.24 -12.17 -11.20
C ILE A 246 -17.40 -13.59 -10.68
N TYR A 247 -17.08 -13.77 -9.40
CA TYR A 247 -17.13 -15.07 -8.73
C TYR A 247 -18.21 -15.04 -7.64
N SER A 248 -19.01 -16.10 -7.55
CA SER A 248 -20.13 -16.16 -6.59
C SER A 248 -19.65 -16.15 -5.15
N GLY A 249 -18.54 -16.83 -4.83
CA GLY A 249 -17.97 -16.83 -3.49
C GLY A 249 -17.31 -15.50 -3.11
N VAL A 250 -16.71 -14.81 -4.09
CA VAL A 250 -16.19 -13.44 -3.88
C VAL A 250 -17.34 -12.46 -3.58
N ASN A 251 -18.44 -12.51 -4.36
CA ASN A 251 -19.61 -11.68 -4.07
C ASN A 251 -20.20 -11.96 -2.69
N ALA A 252 -20.31 -13.25 -2.31
CA ALA A 252 -20.85 -13.64 -1.01
C ALA A 252 -20.03 -13.07 0.15
N ILE A 253 -18.69 -13.25 0.13
CA ILE A 253 -17.84 -12.78 1.22
C ILE A 253 -17.76 -11.25 1.26
N VAL A 254 -17.74 -10.59 0.09
CA VAL A 254 -17.71 -9.13 0.02
C VAL A 254 -19.02 -8.57 0.58
N ALA A 255 -20.16 -9.14 0.22
CA ALA A 255 -21.46 -8.73 0.77
C ALA A 255 -21.54 -8.90 2.29
N GLU A 256 -21.01 -10.01 2.84
CA GLU A 256 -20.94 -10.21 4.28
C GLU A 256 -20.05 -9.14 4.94
N LYS A 257 -18.79 -9.03 4.49
CA LYS A 257 -17.78 -8.19 5.12
C LYS A 257 -18.01 -6.70 4.89
N SER A 258 -18.78 -6.31 3.88
CA SER A 258 -19.17 -4.93 3.62
C SER A 258 -20.53 -4.57 4.26
N LEU A 259 -21.07 -5.39 5.16
CA LEU A 259 -22.38 -5.16 5.81
C LEU A 259 -23.54 -5.04 4.80
N GLY A 260 -23.44 -5.77 3.68
CA GLY A 260 -24.43 -5.80 2.60
C GLY A 260 -24.36 -4.62 1.62
N SER A 261 -23.42 -3.69 1.79
CA SER A 261 -23.32 -2.51 0.91
C SER A 261 -22.85 -2.81 -0.52
N ILE A 262 -22.19 -3.95 -0.75
CA ILE A 262 -21.64 -4.36 -2.04
C ILE A 262 -22.10 -5.78 -2.32
N SER A 263 -22.79 -6.00 -3.44
CA SER A 263 -23.33 -7.31 -3.82
C SER A 263 -22.67 -7.90 -5.07
N VAL A 264 -22.04 -7.07 -5.88
CA VAL A 264 -21.33 -7.46 -7.10
C VAL A 264 -19.92 -6.88 -7.06
N PHE A 265 -18.94 -7.72 -7.32
CA PHE A 265 -17.52 -7.38 -7.25
C PHE A 265 -16.79 -7.87 -8.50
N CYS A 266 -16.51 -6.94 -9.41
CA CYS A 266 -15.77 -7.21 -10.64
C CYS A 266 -14.26 -7.13 -10.37
N LEU A 267 -13.60 -8.29 -10.25
CA LEU A 267 -12.20 -8.35 -9.77
C LEU A 267 -11.22 -7.55 -10.61
N HIS A 268 -11.51 -7.25 -11.88
CA HIS A 268 -10.58 -6.56 -12.78
C HIS A 268 -11.24 -5.45 -13.59
N SER A 269 -12.19 -4.73 -12.98
CA SER A 269 -12.74 -3.50 -13.54
C SER A 269 -12.56 -2.33 -12.58
N ALA A 270 -12.49 -1.14 -13.17
CA ALA A 270 -12.64 0.17 -12.58
C ALA A 270 -13.98 0.82 -12.96
N LEU A 271 -14.67 0.35 -14.01
CA LEU A 271 -15.91 0.96 -14.53
C LEU A 271 -17.20 0.25 -14.09
N GLU A 272 -17.21 -1.08 -14.02
CA GLU A 272 -18.42 -1.84 -13.69
C GLU A 272 -18.26 -2.58 -12.37
N SER A 273 -19.06 -2.22 -11.37
CA SER A 273 -19.00 -2.82 -10.01
C SER A 273 -17.56 -2.99 -9.50
N PRO A 274 -16.73 -1.93 -9.54
CA PRO A 274 -15.31 -2.04 -9.25
C PRO A 274 -15.06 -2.37 -7.77
N PRO A 275 -13.87 -2.89 -7.43
CA PRO A 275 -13.46 -3.04 -6.05
C PRO A 275 -13.41 -1.68 -5.34
N THR A 276 -13.76 -1.67 -4.05
CA THR A 276 -13.72 -0.43 -3.27
C THR A 276 -12.30 -0.10 -2.83
N SER A 277 -12.07 1.15 -2.42
CA SER A 277 -10.79 1.60 -1.88
C SER A 277 -10.93 2.13 -0.47
N CYS A 278 -10.01 1.77 0.43
CA CYS A 278 -9.98 2.34 1.78
C CYS A 278 -9.33 3.72 1.78
N GLY A 279 -8.01 3.81 1.61
CA GLY A 279 -7.26 5.08 1.66
C GLY A 279 -5.74 4.92 1.66
N CYS A 280 -5.22 3.71 1.85
CA CYS A 280 -3.79 3.41 1.88
C CYS A 280 -3.20 2.99 0.52
N PHE A 281 -3.91 3.23 -0.59
CA PHE A 281 -3.43 2.90 -1.93
C PHE A 281 -2.14 3.66 -2.30
N GLN A 282 -1.26 3.02 -3.08
CA GLN A 282 -0.03 3.65 -3.59
C GLN A 282 -0.32 4.60 -4.74
N ALA A 283 -1.28 4.23 -5.59
CA ALA A 283 -1.73 5.00 -6.74
C ALA A 283 -3.24 4.92 -6.93
N ILE A 284 -3.78 5.83 -7.73
CA ILE A 284 -5.17 5.85 -8.14
C ILE A 284 -5.21 5.82 -9.66
N LEU A 285 -5.99 4.88 -10.19
CA LEU A 285 -6.47 4.89 -11.56
C LEU A 285 -7.72 5.79 -11.63
N PHE A 286 -7.76 6.73 -12.55
CA PHE A 286 -8.90 7.62 -12.75
C PHE A 286 -9.27 7.68 -14.24
N TYR A 287 -10.56 7.66 -14.53
CA TYR A 287 -11.09 7.70 -15.89
C TYR A 287 -11.06 9.13 -16.44
N ILE A 288 -10.70 9.28 -17.71
CA ILE A 288 -10.60 10.54 -18.46
C ILE A 288 -11.61 10.46 -19.62
N PRO A 289 -12.83 10.98 -19.45
CA PRO A 289 -13.92 10.81 -20.42
C PRO A 289 -13.60 11.32 -21.83
N GLU A 290 -12.85 12.42 -21.94
CA GLU A 290 -12.56 13.10 -23.21
C GLU A 290 -11.70 12.27 -24.17
N VAL A 291 -10.93 11.32 -23.64
CA VAL A 291 -10.08 10.41 -24.43
C VAL A 291 -10.48 8.94 -24.25
N ASP A 292 -11.59 8.68 -23.56
CA ASP A 292 -12.10 7.33 -23.25
C ASP A 292 -11.02 6.40 -22.64
N ALA A 293 -10.13 6.96 -21.83
CA ALA A 293 -8.95 6.27 -21.32
C ALA A 293 -8.72 6.54 -19.84
N PHE A 294 -7.74 5.88 -19.24
CA PHE A 294 -7.39 6.07 -17.84
C PHE A 294 -6.09 6.86 -17.65
N GLY A 295 -6.08 7.71 -16.64
CA GLY A 295 -4.85 8.21 -16.02
C GLY A 295 -4.51 7.44 -14.76
N ILE A 296 -3.23 7.46 -14.36
CA ILE A 296 -2.76 6.94 -13.08
C ILE A 296 -2.01 8.04 -12.35
N VAL A 297 -2.20 8.18 -11.04
CA VAL A 297 -1.42 9.10 -10.22
C VAL A 297 -1.01 8.44 -8.91
N ASN A 298 0.28 8.50 -8.56
CA ASN A 298 0.79 7.97 -7.30
C ASN A 298 0.83 9.02 -6.18
N ARG A 299 0.87 8.55 -4.94
CA ARG A 299 0.82 9.38 -3.72
C ARG A 299 1.91 10.45 -3.62
N ASP A 300 3.11 10.13 -4.12
CA ASP A 300 4.27 11.03 -4.06
C ASP A 300 4.24 12.11 -5.16
N PHE A 301 3.30 12.05 -6.11
CA PHE A 301 3.14 13.09 -7.13
C PHE A 301 2.47 14.34 -6.56
N LEU A 302 3.23 15.43 -6.49
CA LEU A 302 2.78 16.71 -5.92
C LEU A 302 2.13 17.66 -6.94
N GLY A 303 2.22 17.33 -8.23
CA GLY A 303 1.66 18.12 -9.31
C GLY A 303 0.15 17.92 -9.51
N GLU A 304 -0.37 18.58 -10.54
CA GLU A 304 -1.72 18.36 -11.03
C GLU A 304 -1.69 17.35 -12.19
N THR A 305 -2.70 16.50 -12.23
CA THR A 305 -2.94 15.60 -13.37
C THR A 305 -3.49 16.40 -14.56
N VAL A 306 -3.61 15.75 -15.71
CA VAL A 306 -4.23 16.34 -16.91
C VAL A 306 -5.66 16.84 -16.71
N THR A 307 -6.38 16.37 -15.68
CA THR A 307 -7.72 16.84 -15.32
C THR A 307 -7.70 18.04 -14.36
N GLY A 308 -6.53 18.56 -14.02
CA GLY A 308 -6.34 19.65 -13.05
C GLY A 308 -6.43 19.21 -11.58
N MET A 309 -6.72 17.93 -11.32
CA MET A 309 -6.81 17.41 -9.95
C MET A 309 -5.46 16.96 -9.41
N LYS A 310 -5.20 17.22 -8.13
CA LYS A 310 -4.07 16.66 -7.37
C LYS A 310 -4.43 15.28 -6.81
N PHE A 311 -3.42 14.47 -6.49
CA PHE A 311 -3.61 13.16 -5.85
C PHE A 311 -4.58 13.22 -4.65
N SER A 312 -4.42 14.21 -3.76
CA SER A 312 -5.26 14.34 -2.56
C SER A 312 -6.75 14.59 -2.87
N GLY A 313 -7.04 15.29 -3.98
CA GLY A 313 -8.42 15.52 -4.42
C GLY A 313 -9.05 14.22 -4.91
N ILE A 314 -8.36 13.53 -5.83
CA ILE A 314 -8.82 12.24 -6.36
C ILE A 314 -8.93 11.19 -5.23
N ALA A 315 -7.99 11.18 -4.29
CA ALA A 315 -8.02 10.28 -3.13
C ALA A 315 -9.26 10.49 -2.26
N GLY A 316 -9.71 11.75 -2.09
CA GLY A 316 -10.92 12.07 -1.34
C GLY A 316 -12.20 11.52 -1.99
N GLU A 317 -12.21 11.38 -3.31
CA GLU A 317 -13.34 10.82 -4.07
C GLU A 317 -13.29 9.29 -4.13
N ALA A 318 -12.11 8.73 -4.42
CA ALA A 318 -11.91 7.30 -4.61
C ALA A 318 -12.02 6.47 -3.32
N SER A 319 -11.75 7.07 -2.15
CA SER A 319 -11.68 6.40 -0.85
C SER A 319 -13.04 6.19 -0.16
N GLY A 320 -13.01 5.53 1.00
CA GLY A 320 -14.17 5.41 1.90
C GLY A 320 -15.00 4.14 1.74
N GLY A 321 -14.49 3.11 1.06
CA GLY A 321 -15.15 1.80 1.00
C GLY A 321 -16.42 1.77 0.14
N ARG A 322 -16.50 2.65 -0.86
CA ARG A 322 -17.59 2.71 -1.86
C ARG A 322 -17.09 2.24 -3.23
N GLN A 323 -17.99 1.73 -4.05
CA GLN A 323 -17.69 1.45 -5.46
C GLN A 323 -17.78 2.77 -6.23
N ASN A 324 -16.63 3.27 -6.68
CA ASN A 324 -16.52 4.50 -7.44
C ASN A 324 -16.18 4.14 -8.89
N GLU A 325 -17.17 4.17 -9.77
CA GLU A 325 -16.95 3.88 -11.19
C GLU A 325 -16.02 4.92 -11.81
N GLY A 326 -14.98 4.43 -12.48
CA GLY A 326 -13.91 5.25 -13.06
C GLY A 326 -12.82 5.65 -12.06
N MET A 327 -12.90 5.30 -10.77
CA MET A 327 -11.84 5.60 -9.80
C MET A 327 -11.48 4.38 -8.94
N LEU A 328 -10.24 3.92 -9.07
CA LEU A 328 -9.77 2.72 -8.38
C LEU A 328 -8.41 2.94 -7.71
N GLY A 329 -8.37 2.83 -6.39
CA GLY A 329 -7.12 2.74 -5.63
C GLY A 329 -6.41 1.42 -5.90
N MET A 330 -5.10 1.48 -6.09
CA MET A 330 -4.28 0.32 -6.47
C MET A 330 -2.85 0.42 -5.95
N ALA A 331 -2.19 -0.74 -5.90
CA ALA A 331 -0.73 -0.81 -5.80
C ALA A 331 -0.13 -0.59 -7.19
N VAL A 332 1.06 0.01 -7.27
CA VAL A 332 1.73 0.21 -8.57
C VAL A 332 2.07 -1.12 -9.22
N SER A 333 2.43 -2.15 -8.43
CA SER A 333 2.75 -3.48 -8.93
C SER A 333 1.57 -4.19 -9.61
N TYR A 334 0.32 -3.77 -9.39
CA TYR A 334 -0.82 -4.32 -10.12
C TYR A 334 -0.75 -4.04 -11.64
N LEU A 335 -0.05 -2.99 -12.09
CA LEU A 335 0.23 -2.76 -13.52
C LEU A 335 1.00 -3.92 -14.18
N ARG A 336 1.72 -4.71 -13.39
CA ARG A 336 2.51 -5.86 -13.86
C ARG A 336 1.65 -7.12 -14.05
N SER A 337 0.38 -7.07 -13.62
CA SER A 337 -0.55 -8.18 -13.76
C SER A 337 -1.07 -8.30 -15.19
N LYS A 338 -1.18 -9.54 -15.68
CA LYS A 338 -1.89 -9.85 -16.94
C LYS A 338 -3.40 -9.62 -16.84
N LYS A 339 -3.92 -9.47 -15.62
CA LYS A 339 -5.32 -9.14 -15.32
C LYS A 339 -5.51 -7.67 -14.94
N PHE A 340 -4.48 -6.83 -15.03
CA PHE A 340 -4.59 -5.40 -14.75
C PHE A 340 -5.77 -4.81 -15.53
N ILE A 341 -6.80 -4.34 -14.81
CA ILE A 341 -8.10 -3.85 -15.32
C ILE A 341 -8.56 -4.52 -16.63
N LYS A 342 -8.43 -5.85 -16.71
CA LYS A 342 -8.58 -6.60 -17.96
C LYS A 342 -9.98 -6.45 -18.57
N THR A 343 -11.00 -6.31 -17.73
CA THR A 343 -12.39 -6.04 -18.14
C THR A 343 -12.50 -4.71 -18.90
N ASP A 344 -11.60 -3.76 -18.64
CA ASP A 344 -11.69 -2.40 -19.16
C ASP A 344 -10.61 -2.09 -20.22
N GLY A 345 -9.93 -3.10 -20.78
CA GLY A 345 -8.93 -2.90 -21.84
C GLY A 345 -7.47 -2.91 -21.37
N GLY A 346 -7.23 -3.12 -20.08
CA GLY A 346 -5.89 -3.31 -19.54
C GLY A 346 -4.95 -2.13 -19.69
N VAL A 347 -3.65 -2.42 -19.73
CA VAL A 347 -2.60 -1.39 -19.87
C VAL A 347 -2.75 -0.57 -21.15
N LYS A 348 -3.39 -1.12 -22.18
CA LYS A 348 -3.58 -0.46 -23.47
C LYS A 348 -4.59 0.69 -23.42
N ARG A 349 -5.39 0.79 -22.35
CA ARG A 349 -6.31 1.92 -22.11
C ARG A 349 -5.72 2.96 -21.14
N VAL A 350 -4.48 2.82 -20.70
CA VAL A 350 -3.82 3.85 -19.90
C VAL A 350 -3.24 4.89 -20.84
N ALA A 351 -3.60 6.16 -20.66
CA ALA A 351 -3.18 7.28 -21.51
C ALA A 351 -2.19 8.23 -20.84
N TRP A 352 -2.18 8.29 -19.51
CA TRP A 352 -1.34 9.24 -18.76
C TRP A 352 -0.88 8.66 -17.42
N MET A 353 0.37 8.92 -17.03
CA MET A 353 0.86 8.68 -15.66
C MET A 353 2.11 9.52 -15.35
N PRO A 354 2.41 9.82 -14.06
CA PRO A 354 3.66 10.45 -13.70
C PRO A 354 4.88 9.67 -14.22
N LYS A 355 5.90 10.38 -14.68
CA LYS A 355 7.14 9.78 -15.19
C LYS A 355 7.77 8.82 -14.18
N ALA A 356 7.73 9.14 -12.88
CA ALA A 356 8.23 8.26 -11.84
C ALA A 356 7.54 6.88 -11.83
N VAL A 357 6.22 6.84 -12.01
CA VAL A 357 5.45 5.59 -12.12
C VAL A 357 5.81 4.88 -13.43
N LYS A 358 5.87 5.64 -14.53
CA LYS A 358 6.21 5.11 -15.86
C LYS A 358 7.56 4.39 -15.89
N GLU A 359 8.57 4.98 -15.26
CA GLU A 359 9.91 4.37 -15.14
C GLU A 359 9.89 3.12 -14.22
N GLN A 360 9.08 3.12 -13.16
CA GLN A 360 8.97 1.99 -12.24
C GLN A 360 8.38 0.73 -12.90
N VAL A 361 7.53 0.88 -13.91
CA VAL A 361 6.91 -0.23 -14.67
C VAL A 361 7.38 -0.28 -16.13
N LYS A 362 8.53 0.32 -16.42
CA LYS A 362 9.06 0.46 -17.77
C LYS A 362 9.11 -0.85 -18.55
N ASP A 363 9.61 -1.90 -17.90
CA ASP A 363 9.72 -3.24 -18.49
C ASP A 363 8.38 -3.78 -19.00
N VAL A 364 7.30 -3.58 -18.24
CA VAL A 364 5.95 -4.01 -18.62
C VAL A 364 5.38 -3.15 -19.75
N LEU A 365 5.63 -1.83 -19.70
CA LEU A 365 5.17 -0.92 -20.74
C LEU A 365 5.91 -1.13 -22.07
N GLU A 366 7.20 -1.45 -22.04
CA GLU A 366 8.00 -1.81 -23.21
C GLU A 366 7.53 -3.14 -23.81
N GLU A 367 7.32 -4.17 -22.98
CA GLU A 367 6.77 -5.47 -23.41
C GLU A 367 5.39 -5.30 -24.08
N ALA A 368 4.54 -4.43 -23.54
CA ALA A 368 3.23 -4.13 -24.10
C ALA A 368 3.24 -3.17 -25.31
N GLY A 369 4.39 -2.60 -25.68
CA GLY A 369 4.51 -1.59 -26.73
C GLY A 369 3.81 -0.25 -26.39
N MET A 370 3.60 0.01 -25.10
CA MET A 370 2.86 1.17 -24.60
C MET A 370 3.76 2.27 -24.05
N TYR A 371 5.04 2.02 -23.82
CA TYR A 371 5.95 2.99 -23.19
C TYR A 371 5.92 4.36 -23.88
N ASP A 372 6.14 4.43 -25.19
CA ASP A 372 6.11 5.71 -25.93
C ASP A 372 4.70 6.19 -26.29
N LYS A 373 3.66 5.43 -25.91
CA LYS A 373 2.26 5.77 -26.20
C LYS A 373 1.57 6.47 -25.03
N ILE A 374 2.10 6.37 -23.82
CA ILE A 374 1.51 6.95 -22.61
C ILE A 374 2.19 8.28 -22.30
N ALA A 375 1.42 9.35 -22.14
CA ALA A 375 1.95 10.66 -21.78
C ALA A 375 2.33 10.74 -20.29
N THR A 376 3.22 11.69 -19.97
CA THR A 376 3.59 12.06 -18.61
C THR A 376 3.28 13.52 -18.31
N GLU A 377 3.54 13.95 -17.08
CA GLU A 377 3.51 15.36 -16.70
C GLU A 377 4.53 16.23 -17.45
N GLU A 378 5.56 15.64 -18.07
CA GLU A 378 6.54 16.36 -18.90
C GLU A 378 6.03 16.58 -20.33
N ASP A 379 5.11 15.74 -20.81
CA ASP A 379 4.62 15.76 -22.19
C ASP A 379 3.41 16.68 -22.36
N VAL A 380 2.48 16.66 -21.40
CA VAL A 380 1.17 17.32 -21.48
C VAL A 380 0.71 17.83 -20.11
N LYS A 381 -0.04 18.93 -20.09
CA LYS A 381 -0.56 19.58 -18.86
C LYS A 381 -2.08 19.54 -18.71
N ASN A 382 -2.80 19.27 -19.79
CA ASN A 382 -4.26 19.27 -19.81
C ASN A 382 -4.79 18.23 -20.80
N VAL A 383 -6.10 18.04 -20.81
CA VAL A 383 -6.80 17.06 -21.64
C VAL A 383 -6.69 17.36 -23.15
N ASP A 384 -6.67 18.63 -23.55
CA ASP A 384 -6.54 19.01 -24.97
C ASP A 384 -5.16 18.58 -25.51
N GLU A 385 -4.10 18.93 -24.78
CA GLU A 385 -2.73 18.50 -25.09
C GLU A 385 -2.58 16.97 -25.07
N LEU A 386 -3.24 16.30 -24.12
CA LEU A 386 -3.27 14.84 -24.06
C LEU A 386 -3.91 14.25 -25.33
N THR A 387 -5.04 14.79 -25.77
CA THR A 387 -5.73 14.34 -26.98
C THR A 387 -4.83 14.47 -28.21
N GLU A 388 -4.15 15.60 -28.37
CA GLU A 388 -3.18 15.80 -29.46
C GLU A 388 -2.00 14.83 -29.39
N PHE A 389 -1.45 14.62 -28.19
CA PHE A 389 -0.36 13.66 -27.97
C PHE A 389 -0.77 12.25 -28.38
N LEU A 390 -1.91 11.75 -27.89
CA LEU A 390 -2.39 10.38 -28.12
C LEU A 390 -2.64 10.12 -29.61
N ASN A 391 -3.18 11.11 -30.34
CA ASN A 391 -3.35 11.03 -31.79
C ASN A 391 -2.01 10.99 -32.52
N ARG A 392 -1.07 11.87 -32.15
CA ARG A 392 0.26 11.96 -32.77
C ARG A 392 1.05 10.67 -32.61
N VAL A 393 1.01 10.07 -31.42
CA VAL A 393 1.71 8.81 -31.15
C VAL A 393 0.92 7.60 -31.65
N GLY A 394 -0.33 7.76 -32.10
CA GLY A 394 -1.18 6.65 -32.51
C GLY A 394 -1.43 5.67 -31.37
N HIS A 395 -1.96 6.17 -30.25
CA HIS A 395 -2.28 5.35 -29.09
C HIS A 395 -3.31 4.27 -29.47
N PRO A 396 -3.07 2.98 -29.15
CA PRO A 396 -3.86 1.88 -29.71
C PRO A 396 -5.34 1.90 -29.31
N TRP A 397 -5.68 2.26 -28.06
CA TRP A 397 -7.08 2.40 -27.63
C TRP A 397 -7.80 3.52 -28.38
N VAL A 398 -7.24 4.73 -28.35
CA VAL A 398 -7.80 5.93 -28.98
C VAL A 398 -7.96 5.78 -30.50
N THR A 399 -7.05 5.04 -31.14
CA THR A 399 -7.10 4.79 -32.59
C THR A 399 -7.88 3.54 -33.00
N GLY A 400 -8.50 2.82 -32.04
CA GLY A 400 -9.35 1.65 -32.31
C GLY A 400 -8.58 0.41 -32.80
N GLN A 401 -7.33 0.23 -32.40
CA GLN A 401 -6.46 -0.87 -32.82
C GLN A 401 -6.52 -2.11 -31.91
N VAL A 402 -7.32 -2.07 -30.84
CA VAL A 402 -7.43 -3.13 -29.83
C VAL A 402 -8.84 -3.40 -29.38
#